data_AF-A0A7S4DAK7-F1
#
_entry.id   AF-A0A7S4DAK7-F1
#
_cell.length_a   1.000
_cell.length_b   1.000
_cell.length_c   1.000
_cell.angle_alpha   90.00
_cell.angle_beta   90.00
_cell.angle_gamma   90.00
#
_symmetry.space_group_name_H-M   'P 1'
#
loop_
_entity.id
_entity.type
_entity.pdbx_description
1 polymer ?
#
loop_
_entity_poly.entity_id
_entity_poly.type
_entity_poly.pdbx_seq_one_letter_code
_entity_poly.pdbx_strand_id
1 'polypeptide(L)'
;ARSQGSREMVMKVVNKGKHVCRQRGCLTEAIYNVATERCGRFCAQHKLDGMVNTRYRVCMQDGCASHASFNFPTERGRRFCAQHKLDGMINVKKTKGVCEYAMCKERACFNFRGRKGDRFCAQHRLKGMLSAWDRRVHKIKSKCKHDGCPTEASFNFPTENGRSFCAQHKLDGMVKNKNQCKHDGCLTEASFNYEGEKTRLYCSQHKLQGMVDVTRKRCEQAGCSKIPSFNFEGERRGRFCAQHKELGMVLVRKRKKQCEHGGCSKQPI
;
A
#
# COMPACT_ATOMS: atom_id res chain seq x y z
N ALA A 1 18.08 -35.30 39.36
CA ALA A 1 17.97 -33.83 39.38
C ALA A 1 18.36 -33.30 38.01
N ARG A 2 17.40 -32.78 37.23
CA ARG A 2 17.33 -31.39 36.72
C ARG A 2 18.69 -30.91 36.14
N SER A 3 18.84 -30.48 34.89
CA SER A 3 17.91 -29.74 34.04
C SER A 3 18.37 -29.79 32.58
N GLN A 4 17.39 -29.86 31.69
CA GLN A 4 17.51 -29.76 30.24
C GLN A 4 18.11 -28.40 29.83
N GLY A 5 19.18 -28.42 29.04
CA GLY A 5 19.72 -27.24 28.36
C GLY A 5 19.04 -27.07 27.01
N SER A 6 17.91 -26.36 26.98
CA SER A 6 17.25 -25.95 25.74
C SER A 6 18.14 -24.97 24.97
N ARG A 7 18.81 -25.45 23.92
CA ARG A 7 19.39 -24.61 22.87
C ARG A 7 18.24 -23.93 22.12
N GLU A 8 17.87 -22.73 22.56
CA GLU A 8 16.99 -21.85 21.80
C GLU A 8 17.67 -21.50 20.46
N MET A 9 17.18 -22.11 19.39
CA MET A 9 17.38 -21.64 18.03
C MET A 9 16.68 -20.29 17.87
N VAL A 10 17.39 -19.19 18.16
CA VAL A 10 16.94 -17.87 17.74
C VAL A 10 17.01 -17.82 16.22
N MET A 11 15.85 -18.00 15.58
CA MET A 11 15.68 -17.74 14.16
C MET A 11 16.15 -16.32 13.87
N LYS A 12 17.31 -16.21 13.21
CA LYS A 12 17.79 -14.96 12.62
C LYS A 12 16.86 -14.62 11.46
N VAL A 13 15.76 -13.94 11.76
CA VAL A 13 15.05 -13.16 10.75
C VAL A 13 16.03 -12.08 10.29
N VAL A 14 16.61 -12.28 9.11
CA VAL A 14 17.48 -11.31 8.45
C VAL A 14 16.63 -10.10 8.07
N ASN A 15 16.40 -9.21 9.03
CA ASN A 15 15.75 -7.94 8.80
C ASN A 15 16.80 -6.99 8.21
N LYS A 16 16.91 -6.98 6.87
CA LYS A 16 17.81 -6.06 6.14
C LYS A 16 17.44 -4.62 6.49
N GLY A 17 18.16 -4.00 7.43
CA GLY A 17 18.37 -2.55 7.45
C GLY A 17 18.10 -1.75 8.73
N LYS A 18 17.99 -2.35 9.92
CA LYS A 18 17.91 -1.57 11.17
C LYS A 18 18.94 -2.03 12.20
N HIS A 19 19.86 -1.14 12.55
CA HIS A 19 20.84 -1.38 13.61
C HIS A 19 20.14 -1.33 14.97
N VAL A 20 20.46 -2.28 15.86
CA VAL A 20 19.92 -2.35 17.22
C VAL A 20 20.86 -1.61 18.17
N CYS A 21 20.31 -1.00 19.21
CA CYS A 21 21.08 -0.27 20.23
C CYS A 21 22.20 -1.15 20.82
N ARG A 22 23.40 -0.58 20.96
CA ARG A 22 24.57 -1.26 21.52
C ARG A 22 24.45 -1.54 23.03
N GLN A 23 23.56 -0.85 23.73
CA GLN A 23 23.35 -1.10 25.17
C GLN A 23 22.87 -2.53 25.38
N ARG A 24 23.54 -3.27 26.28
CA ARG A 24 23.22 -4.67 26.58
C ARG A 24 21.75 -4.80 27.00
N GLY A 25 21.02 -5.71 26.35
CA GLY A 25 19.60 -5.95 26.62
C GLY A 25 18.64 -4.95 25.96
N CYS A 26 19.13 -3.93 25.26
CA CYS A 26 18.27 -2.96 24.58
C CYS A 26 17.96 -3.39 23.14
N LEU A 27 16.66 -3.61 22.84
CA LEU A 27 16.20 -4.00 21.50
C LEU A 27 15.70 -2.82 20.64
N THR A 28 15.85 -1.59 21.14
CA THR A 28 15.39 -0.40 20.41
C THR A 28 16.29 -0.09 19.23
N GLU A 29 15.73 0.58 18.20
CA GLU A 29 16.48 0.97 17.01
C GLU A 29 17.58 1.98 17.34
N ALA A 30 18.81 1.67 16.93
CA ALA A 30 19.95 2.56 17.05
C ALA A 30 19.89 3.65 15.98
N ILE A 31 19.72 4.89 16.41
CA ILE A 31 19.62 6.07 15.52
C ILE A 31 20.51 7.24 15.97
N TYR A 32 21.26 7.10 17.07
CA TYR A 32 22.19 8.09 17.57
C TYR A 32 23.63 7.59 17.46
N ASN A 33 24.54 8.50 17.10
CA ASN A 33 25.98 8.25 17.06
C ASN A 33 26.76 9.58 17.06
N VAL A 34 28.09 9.51 17.04
CA VAL A 34 28.95 10.68 16.79
C VAL A 34 28.71 11.26 15.39
N ALA A 35 28.86 12.57 15.23
CA ALA A 35 28.45 13.30 14.03
C ALA A 35 29.16 12.89 12.72
N THR A 36 30.34 12.30 12.83
CA THR A 36 31.13 11.79 11.70
C THR A 36 30.65 10.43 11.19
N GLU A 37 29.89 9.68 12.00
CA GLU A 37 29.40 8.34 11.66
C GLU A 37 27.95 8.37 11.15
N ARG A 38 27.67 7.63 10.05
CA ARG A 38 26.35 7.61 9.40
C ARG A 38 25.41 6.52 9.89
N CYS A 39 25.90 5.52 10.61
CA CYS A 39 25.09 4.42 11.13
C CYS A 39 24.80 4.67 12.61
N GLY A 40 23.56 4.52 13.05
CA GLY A 40 23.23 4.66 14.47
C GLY A 40 23.81 3.52 15.30
N ARG A 41 24.32 3.81 16.50
CA ARG A 41 24.84 2.83 17.47
C ARG A 41 24.03 2.79 18.77
N PHE A 42 23.39 3.90 19.13
CA PHE A 42 22.62 4.02 20.36
C PHE A 42 21.19 4.51 20.07
N CYS A 43 20.25 4.22 20.98
CA CYS A 43 18.90 4.77 20.92
C CYS A 43 18.84 6.12 21.67
N ALA A 44 17.67 6.77 21.67
CA ALA A 44 17.49 8.05 22.35
C ALA A 44 17.73 8.01 23.86
N GLN A 45 17.42 6.89 24.52
CA GLN A 45 17.61 6.69 25.96
C GLN A 45 19.05 6.38 26.34
N HIS A 46 19.82 5.76 25.44
CA HIS A 46 21.20 5.33 25.68
C HIS A 46 22.22 6.14 24.88
N LYS A 47 21.83 7.30 24.37
CA LYS A 47 22.78 8.21 23.70
C LYS A 47 23.71 8.79 24.76
N LEU A 48 24.97 9.01 24.39
CA LEU A 48 25.90 9.80 25.18
C LEU A 48 25.80 11.28 24.80
N ASP A 49 26.30 12.14 25.66
CA ASP A 49 26.38 13.57 25.38
C ASP A 49 27.20 13.83 24.12
N GLY A 50 26.75 14.81 23.33
CA GLY A 50 27.32 15.11 22.02
C GLY A 50 26.91 14.18 20.87
N MET A 51 26.19 13.07 21.13
CA MET A 51 25.67 12.23 20.04
C MET A 51 24.51 12.89 19.31
N VAL A 52 24.54 12.77 17.98
CA VAL A 52 23.53 13.30 17.07
C VAL A 52 22.68 12.18 16.48
N ASN A 53 21.48 12.53 16.03
CA ASN A 53 20.60 11.59 15.35
C ASN A 53 21.06 11.37 13.89
N THR A 54 21.55 10.18 13.57
CA THR A 54 22.15 9.84 12.27
C THR A 54 21.14 9.74 11.12
N ARG A 55 19.83 9.77 11.40
CA ARG A 55 18.80 9.86 10.35
C ARG A 55 18.79 11.22 9.65
N TYR A 56 19.31 12.23 10.33
CA TYR A 56 19.41 13.59 9.81
C TYR A 56 20.86 13.89 9.49
N ARG A 57 21.05 14.74 8.47
CA ARG A 57 22.39 15.23 8.16
C ARG A 57 22.70 16.36 9.14
N VAL A 58 23.89 16.34 9.72
CA VAL A 58 24.37 17.43 10.58
C VAL A 58 24.76 18.64 9.71
N CYS A 59 24.62 19.83 10.27
CA CYS A 59 25.10 21.07 9.69
C CYS A 59 26.58 20.99 9.36
N MET A 60 26.98 21.58 8.23
CA MET A 60 28.36 21.59 7.77
C MET A 60 29.27 22.55 8.55
N GLN A 61 28.67 23.54 9.22
CA GLN A 61 29.42 24.45 10.10
C GLN A 61 30.14 23.65 11.19
N ASP A 62 31.42 23.92 11.37
CA ASP A 62 32.23 23.21 12.36
C ASP A 62 31.67 23.38 13.77
N GLY A 63 31.71 22.29 14.55
CA GLY A 63 31.11 22.22 15.90
C GLY A 63 29.58 22.26 15.96
N CYS A 64 28.86 22.38 14.84
CA CYS A 64 27.40 22.51 14.86
C CYS A 64 26.66 21.17 14.79
N ALA A 65 26.05 20.74 15.90
CA ALA A 65 25.27 19.50 15.96
C ALA A 65 23.83 19.58 15.38
N SER A 66 23.42 20.75 14.88
CA SER A 66 22.04 20.96 14.43
C SER A 66 21.73 20.27 13.09
N HIS A 67 20.45 19.99 12.84
CA HIS A 67 20.02 19.33 11.61
C HIS A 67 20.09 20.27 10.40
N ALA A 68 20.83 19.84 9.38
CA ALA A 68 20.88 20.53 8.11
C ALA A 68 19.52 20.44 7.39
N SER A 69 19.01 21.60 6.97
CA SER A 69 17.75 21.76 6.22
C SER A 69 17.87 22.68 5.00
N PHE A 70 18.94 23.45 4.90
CA PHE A 70 19.16 24.46 3.88
C PHE A 70 20.33 24.08 2.97
N ASN A 71 20.27 24.54 1.72
CA ASN A 71 21.36 24.51 0.77
C ASN A 71 21.11 25.50 -0.37
N PHE A 72 22.13 25.75 -1.20
CA PHE A 72 21.96 26.51 -2.44
C PHE A 72 21.09 25.73 -3.45
N PRO A 73 20.25 26.41 -4.25
CA PRO A 73 19.37 25.77 -5.24
C PRO A 73 20.10 24.92 -6.30
N THR A 74 21.38 25.22 -6.55
CA THR A 74 22.25 24.51 -7.50
C THR A 74 22.90 23.26 -6.91
N GLU A 75 22.85 23.09 -5.59
CA GLU A 75 23.54 22.02 -4.88
C GLU A 75 22.59 20.91 -4.40
N ARG A 76 23.12 19.68 -4.27
CA ARG A 76 22.33 18.52 -3.85
C ARG A 76 22.35 18.33 -2.34
N GLY A 77 21.17 17.98 -1.81
CA GLY A 77 21.00 17.60 -0.41
C GLY A 77 21.01 18.81 0.53
N ARG A 78 20.79 18.53 1.82
CA ARG A 78 20.80 19.53 2.90
C ARG A 78 22.23 19.65 3.43
N ARG A 79 22.73 20.87 3.67
CA ARG A 79 24.10 21.12 4.18
C ARG A 79 24.14 22.03 5.40
N PHE A 80 23.24 23.01 5.50
CA PHE A 80 23.26 24.01 6.57
C PHE A 80 21.96 24.01 7.38
N CYS A 81 22.03 24.38 8.65
CA CYS A 81 20.84 24.57 9.48
C CYS A 81 20.24 25.97 9.27
N ALA A 82 19.18 26.31 10.01
CA ALA A 82 18.56 27.63 9.92
C ALA A 82 19.47 28.76 10.41
N GLN A 83 20.28 28.50 11.44
CA GLN A 83 21.21 29.48 12.03
C GLN A 83 22.45 29.72 11.16
N HIS A 84 22.89 28.71 10.41
CA HIS A 84 24.05 28.77 9.53
C HIS A 84 23.66 28.84 8.04
N LYS A 85 22.44 29.29 7.75
CA LYS A 85 21.95 29.52 6.39
C LYS A 85 22.61 30.80 5.86
N LEU A 86 23.21 30.72 4.68
CA LEU A 86 23.71 31.90 3.95
C LEU A 86 22.62 32.50 3.06
N ASP A 87 22.81 33.76 2.66
CA ASP A 87 21.96 34.42 1.69
C ASP A 87 21.93 33.64 0.36
N GLY A 88 20.74 33.53 -0.22
CA GLY A 88 20.49 32.71 -1.40
C GLY A 88 20.27 31.21 -1.13
N MET A 89 20.47 30.71 0.09
CA MET A 89 20.10 29.33 0.42
C MET A 89 18.60 29.17 0.62
N ILE A 90 18.06 28.03 0.16
CA ILE A 90 16.65 27.67 0.30
C ILE A 90 16.49 26.47 1.23
N ASN A 91 15.31 26.31 1.84
CA ASN A 91 14.97 25.10 2.59
C ASN A 91 14.80 23.93 1.61
N VAL A 92 15.71 22.96 1.67
CA VAL A 92 15.72 21.80 0.79
C VAL A 92 14.73 20.77 1.32
N LYS A 93 13.51 20.80 0.77
CA LYS A 93 12.55 19.70 0.91
C LYS A 93 13.18 18.42 0.34
N LYS A 94 12.81 17.24 0.87
CA LYS A 94 13.30 15.95 0.33
C LYS A 94 13.07 15.92 -1.19
N THR A 95 14.13 16.05 -2.00
CA THR A 95 14.07 16.05 -3.47
C THR A 95 13.86 14.65 -4.06
N LYS A 96 13.08 13.82 -3.37
CA LYS A 96 12.65 12.55 -3.96
C LYS A 96 11.70 12.87 -5.11
N GLY A 97 12.08 12.45 -6.31
CA GLY A 97 11.24 12.55 -7.49
C GLY A 97 11.34 13.91 -8.20
N VAL A 98 12.55 14.43 -8.39
CA VAL A 98 12.82 15.44 -9.43
C VAL A 98 13.33 14.70 -10.67
N CYS A 99 12.96 15.19 -11.86
CA CYS A 99 13.40 14.63 -13.14
C CYS A 99 14.93 14.57 -13.22
N GLU A 100 15.45 13.49 -13.78
CA GLU A 100 16.89 13.29 -13.96
C GLU A 100 17.49 14.04 -15.15
N TYR A 101 16.64 14.53 -16.05
CA TYR A 101 17.09 15.36 -17.15
C TYR A 101 17.77 16.63 -16.61
N ALA A 102 18.93 16.97 -17.17
CA ALA A 102 19.73 18.11 -16.72
C ALA A 102 18.88 19.38 -16.73
N MET A 103 19.03 20.20 -15.68
CA MET A 103 18.29 21.47 -15.49
C MET A 103 16.76 21.34 -15.34
N CYS A 104 16.18 20.14 -15.41
CA CYS A 104 14.75 19.95 -15.23
C CYS A 104 14.38 19.91 -13.73
N LYS A 105 13.55 20.87 -13.31
CA LYS A 105 13.04 20.97 -11.92
C LYS A 105 11.70 20.27 -11.71
N GLU A 106 11.14 19.69 -12.77
CA GLU A 106 9.83 19.03 -12.74
C GLU A 106 9.83 17.76 -11.90
N ARG A 107 8.65 17.44 -11.36
CA ARG A 107 8.47 16.21 -10.59
C ARG A 107 8.61 14.99 -11.50
N ALA A 108 9.51 14.08 -11.14
CA ALA A 108 9.59 12.77 -11.76
C ALA A 108 8.36 11.92 -11.41
N CYS A 109 7.73 11.37 -12.43
CA CYS A 109 6.54 10.53 -12.34
C CYS A 109 6.60 9.28 -13.23
N PHE A 110 7.66 9.14 -14.03
CA PHE A 110 7.88 8.04 -14.96
C PHE A 110 9.19 7.30 -14.69
N ASN A 111 9.20 6.00 -14.95
CA ASN A 111 10.40 5.17 -14.98
C ASN A 111 10.15 3.92 -15.84
N PHE A 112 11.23 3.24 -16.21
CA PHE A 112 11.14 1.92 -16.84
C PHE A 112 10.71 0.84 -15.86
N ARG A 113 10.11 -0.22 -16.40
CA ARG A 113 9.69 -1.40 -15.64
C ARG A 113 10.90 -2.00 -14.90
N GLY A 114 10.68 -2.44 -13.65
CA GLY A 114 11.73 -3.07 -12.81
C GLY A 114 12.69 -2.11 -12.14
N ARG A 115 12.68 -0.80 -12.47
CA ARG A 115 13.48 0.22 -11.77
C ARG A 115 12.71 0.78 -10.57
N LYS A 116 13.45 1.13 -9.50
CA LYS A 116 12.89 1.73 -8.28
C LYS A 116 12.74 3.23 -8.44
N GLY A 117 11.64 3.78 -7.90
CA GLY A 117 11.34 5.21 -7.89
C GLY A 117 10.93 5.76 -9.26
N ASP A 118 10.43 6.99 -9.31
CA ASP A 118 10.23 7.72 -10.56
C ASP A 118 11.46 8.59 -10.84
N ARG A 119 11.91 8.61 -12.10
CA ARG A 119 13.17 9.25 -12.53
C ARG A 119 12.96 10.36 -13.56
N PHE A 120 11.87 10.32 -14.33
CA PHE A 120 11.61 11.28 -15.41
C PHE A 120 10.25 11.96 -15.25
N CYS A 121 10.15 13.24 -15.62
CA CYS A 121 8.86 13.94 -15.68
C CYS A 121 8.09 13.59 -16.96
N ALA A 122 6.90 14.16 -17.13
CA ALA A 122 6.06 13.93 -18.31
C ALA A 122 6.72 14.42 -19.62
N GLN A 123 7.41 15.55 -19.58
CA GLN A 123 8.09 16.14 -20.74
C GLN A 123 9.32 15.32 -21.17
N HIS A 124 10.03 14.71 -20.21
CA HIS A 124 11.21 13.88 -20.46
C HIS A 124 10.91 12.38 -20.42
N ARG A 125 9.66 12.01 -20.72
CA ARG A 125 9.24 10.60 -20.79
C ARG A 125 9.68 10.00 -22.13
N LEU A 126 10.47 8.92 -22.06
CA LEU A 126 10.81 8.11 -23.23
C LEU A 126 9.77 7.02 -23.52
N LYS A 127 9.74 6.54 -24.76
CA LYS A 127 8.92 5.38 -25.17
C LYS A 127 9.24 4.18 -24.27
N GLY A 128 8.19 3.53 -23.77
CA GLY A 128 8.31 2.40 -22.84
C GLY A 128 8.45 2.77 -21.36
N MET A 129 8.57 4.06 -21.01
CA MET A 129 8.47 4.48 -19.62
C MET A 129 7.01 4.48 -19.14
N LEU A 130 6.82 4.01 -17.91
CA LEU A 130 5.53 3.81 -17.25
C LEU A 130 5.42 4.72 -16.04
N SER A 131 4.24 5.25 -15.76
CA SER A 131 3.99 5.97 -14.52
C SER A 131 3.92 5.02 -13.31
N ALA A 132 3.97 5.57 -12.10
CA ALA A 132 3.69 4.79 -10.89
C ALA A 132 2.29 4.16 -10.89
N TRP A 133 1.32 4.76 -11.57
CA TRP A 133 -0.02 4.19 -11.74
C TRP A 133 0.01 3.03 -12.75
N ASP A 134 0.63 3.21 -13.92
CA ASP A 134 0.73 2.16 -14.95
C ASP A 134 1.44 0.89 -14.43
N ARG A 135 2.55 1.06 -13.70
CA ARG A 135 3.28 -0.05 -13.08
C ARG A 135 2.43 -0.81 -12.05
N ARG A 136 1.45 -0.15 -11.42
CA ARG A 136 0.50 -0.76 -10.48
C ARG A 136 -0.70 -1.39 -11.22
N VAL A 137 -1.23 -0.75 -12.25
CA VAL A 137 -2.43 -1.20 -12.96
C VAL A 137 -2.14 -2.36 -13.91
N HIS A 138 -0.99 -2.40 -14.57
CA HIS A 138 -0.59 -3.58 -15.36
C HIS A 138 -0.33 -4.84 -14.51
N LYS A 139 -0.14 -4.68 -13.18
CA LYS A 139 -0.15 -5.79 -12.22
C LYS A 139 -1.58 -6.25 -11.84
N ILE A 140 -2.58 -5.39 -12.07
CA ILE A 140 -3.99 -5.58 -11.67
C ILE A 140 -4.91 -5.91 -12.86
N LYS A 141 -4.51 -5.70 -14.12
CA LYS A 141 -5.28 -6.12 -15.30
C LYS A 141 -4.38 -6.80 -16.31
N SER A 142 -3.76 -7.91 -15.92
CA SER A 142 -2.96 -8.72 -16.83
C SER A 142 -3.90 -9.48 -17.77
N LYS A 143 -3.53 -9.58 -19.05
CA LYS A 143 -4.17 -10.51 -19.98
C LYS A 143 -3.82 -11.94 -19.59
N CYS A 144 -4.68 -12.89 -19.93
CA CYS A 144 -4.37 -14.31 -19.83
C CYS A 144 -3.10 -14.62 -20.64
N LYS A 145 -2.18 -15.40 -20.07
CA LYS A 145 -0.93 -15.82 -20.72
C LYS A 145 -1.15 -16.90 -21.79
N HIS A 146 -2.30 -17.56 -21.79
CA HIS A 146 -2.67 -18.47 -22.88
C HIS A 146 -2.68 -17.71 -24.20
N ASP A 147 -2.03 -18.27 -25.21
CA ASP A 147 -1.86 -17.61 -26.50
C ASP A 147 -3.21 -17.25 -27.13
N GLY A 148 -3.26 -16.07 -27.75
CA GLY A 148 -4.47 -15.52 -28.38
C GLY A 148 -5.63 -15.19 -27.44
N CYS A 149 -5.52 -15.39 -26.11
CA CYS A 149 -6.67 -15.24 -25.22
C CYS A 149 -6.96 -13.76 -24.89
N PRO A 150 -8.16 -13.23 -25.23
CA PRO A 150 -8.49 -11.82 -24.99
C PRO A 150 -8.92 -11.56 -23.53
N THR A 151 -9.12 -12.61 -22.73
CA THR A 151 -9.70 -12.50 -21.39
C THR A 151 -8.69 -11.99 -20.35
N GLU A 152 -9.18 -11.29 -19.33
CA GLU A 152 -8.36 -10.84 -18.20
C GLU A 152 -7.96 -12.04 -17.31
N ALA A 153 -6.69 -12.09 -16.96
CA ALA A 153 -6.18 -13.05 -16.00
C ALA A 153 -6.77 -12.79 -14.60
N SER A 154 -7.18 -13.86 -13.94
CA SER A 154 -7.77 -13.89 -12.61
C SER A 154 -7.13 -14.92 -11.67
N PHE A 155 -6.43 -15.91 -12.24
CA PHE A 155 -5.84 -17.05 -11.55
C PHE A 155 -4.31 -17.00 -11.62
N ASN A 156 -3.67 -17.51 -10.58
CA ASN A 156 -2.24 -17.78 -10.55
C ASN A 156 -1.91 -18.87 -9.53
N PHE A 157 -0.68 -19.35 -9.51
CA PHE A 157 -0.22 -20.21 -8.41
C PHE A 157 -0.14 -19.43 -7.09
N PRO A 158 -0.45 -20.05 -5.94
CA PRO A 158 -0.40 -19.39 -4.63
C PRO A 158 0.96 -18.77 -4.26
N THR A 159 2.04 -19.35 -4.77
CA THR A 159 3.43 -18.88 -4.55
C THR A 159 3.80 -17.68 -5.42
N GLU A 160 2.98 -17.33 -6.41
CA GLU A 160 3.28 -16.30 -7.39
C GLU A 160 2.44 -15.03 -7.22
N ASN A 161 3.09 -13.88 -7.41
CA ASN A 161 2.43 -12.59 -7.32
C ASN A 161 1.67 -12.23 -8.62
N GLY A 162 0.44 -11.74 -8.47
CA GLY A 162 -0.36 -11.24 -9.59
C GLY A 162 -1.28 -12.31 -10.18
N ARG A 163 -1.69 -12.12 -11.44
CA ARG A 163 -2.63 -12.99 -12.15
C ARG A 163 -2.05 -13.32 -13.52
N SER A 164 -2.07 -14.58 -13.91
CA SER A 164 -1.47 -15.06 -15.17
C SER A 164 -2.48 -15.70 -16.11
N PHE A 165 -3.53 -16.34 -15.59
CA PHE A 165 -4.48 -17.11 -16.40
C PHE A 165 -5.93 -16.72 -16.10
N CYS A 166 -6.82 -16.87 -17.08
CA CYS A 166 -8.25 -16.71 -16.85
C CYS A 166 -8.87 -18.00 -16.28
N ALA A 167 -10.18 -17.98 -16.00
CA ALA A 167 -10.88 -19.15 -15.48
C ALA A 167 -10.85 -20.36 -16.42
N GLN A 168 -10.87 -20.12 -17.74
CA GLN A 168 -10.85 -21.17 -18.77
C GLN A 168 -9.46 -21.78 -18.94
N HIS A 169 -8.40 -21.00 -18.72
CA HIS A 169 -7.01 -21.43 -18.91
C HIS A 169 -6.25 -21.60 -17.59
N LYS A 170 -6.96 -21.74 -16.47
CA LYS A 170 -6.31 -22.03 -15.20
C LYS A 170 -5.76 -23.47 -15.25
N LEU A 171 -4.59 -23.68 -14.66
CA LEU A 171 -4.04 -25.01 -14.43
C LEU A 171 -4.44 -25.50 -13.04
N ASP A 172 -4.29 -26.81 -12.82
CA ASP A 172 -4.47 -27.40 -11.49
C ASP A 172 -3.51 -26.77 -10.48
N GLY A 173 -4.01 -26.54 -9.27
CA GLY A 173 -3.29 -25.80 -8.23
C GLY A 173 -3.31 -24.28 -8.38
N MET A 174 -3.84 -23.71 -9.47
CA MET A 174 -4.05 -22.26 -9.58
C MET A 174 -5.30 -21.80 -8.82
N VAL A 175 -5.15 -20.66 -8.17
CA VAL A 175 -6.16 -20.03 -7.32
C VAL A 175 -6.41 -18.60 -7.76
N LYS A 176 -7.60 -18.11 -7.49
CA LYS A 176 -7.94 -16.71 -7.72
C LYS A 176 -7.21 -15.84 -6.70
N ASN A 177 -6.22 -15.07 -7.14
CA ASN A 177 -5.28 -14.35 -6.25
C ASN A 177 -5.87 -13.07 -5.64
N LYS A 178 -7.19 -13.03 -5.35
CA LYS A 178 -7.86 -11.86 -4.77
C LYS A 178 -8.66 -12.27 -3.54
N ASN A 179 -8.32 -11.69 -2.39
CA ASN A 179 -8.95 -11.92 -1.09
C ASN A 179 -9.02 -13.41 -0.74
N GLN A 180 -7.86 -14.06 -0.62
CA GLN A 180 -7.79 -15.39 -0.04
C GLN A 180 -8.04 -15.32 1.47
N CYS A 181 -8.51 -16.44 2.03
CA CYS A 181 -8.61 -16.61 3.47
C CYS A 181 -7.25 -16.38 4.14
N LYS A 182 -7.24 -15.66 5.27
CA LYS A 182 -6.07 -15.42 6.09
C LYS A 182 -5.62 -16.62 6.92
N HIS A 183 -6.41 -17.69 6.95
CA HIS A 183 -6.02 -18.90 7.66
C HIS A 183 -4.88 -19.57 6.90
N ASP A 184 -3.82 -19.94 7.60
CA ASP A 184 -2.63 -20.52 7.00
C ASP A 184 -2.99 -21.76 6.16
N GLY A 185 -2.45 -21.81 4.95
CA GLY A 185 -2.72 -22.89 3.98
C GLY A 185 -4.11 -22.87 3.33
N CYS A 186 -5.02 -21.95 3.69
CA CYS A 186 -6.35 -21.91 3.11
C CYS A 186 -6.36 -21.15 1.77
N LEU A 187 -6.73 -21.86 0.71
CA LEU A 187 -6.80 -21.32 -0.66
C LEU A 187 -8.18 -20.77 -1.05
N THR A 188 -9.18 -20.90 -0.17
CA THR A 188 -10.56 -20.46 -0.40
C THR A 188 -10.68 -18.94 -0.42
N GLU A 189 -11.57 -18.40 -1.27
CA GLU A 189 -11.88 -16.96 -1.27
C GLU A 189 -12.50 -16.55 0.08
N ALA A 190 -11.92 -15.54 0.71
CA ALA A 190 -12.43 -14.92 1.91
C ALA A 190 -13.75 -14.19 1.61
N SER A 191 -14.70 -14.32 2.52
CA SER A 191 -16.00 -13.65 2.48
C SER A 191 -16.43 -13.08 3.83
N PHE A 192 -15.79 -13.49 4.93
CA PHE A 192 -16.14 -13.12 6.30
C PHE A 192 -15.17 -12.11 6.91
N ASN A 193 -15.74 -11.19 7.68
CA ASN A 193 -15.04 -10.27 8.58
C ASN A 193 -16.03 -9.77 9.66
N TYR A 194 -15.59 -8.91 10.57
CA TYR A 194 -16.48 -8.24 11.52
C TYR A 194 -17.41 -7.24 10.84
N GLU A 195 -18.54 -6.95 11.49
CA GLU A 195 -19.53 -6.00 10.98
C GLU A 195 -18.91 -4.60 10.79
N GLY A 196 -19.29 -3.92 9.71
CA GLY A 196 -18.72 -2.61 9.31
C GLY A 196 -17.42 -2.69 8.51
N GLU A 197 -16.68 -3.80 8.59
CA GLU A 197 -15.43 -3.96 7.85
C GLU A 197 -15.66 -4.21 6.35
N LYS A 198 -14.87 -3.54 5.50
CA LYS A 198 -14.96 -3.67 4.03
C LYS A 198 -14.01 -4.73 3.47
N THR A 199 -13.02 -5.15 4.25
CA THR A 199 -12.03 -6.14 3.84
C THR A 199 -12.53 -7.55 4.13
N ARG A 200 -12.18 -8.51 3.26
CA ARG A 200 -12.55 -9.92 3.43
C ARG A 200 -11.36 -10.66 4.00
N LEU A 201 -11.52 -11.31 5.15
CA LEU A 201 -10.40 -11.91 5.87
C LEU A 201 -10.47 -13.44 5.89
N TYR A 202 -11.64 -14.02 6.16
CA TYR A 202 -11.77 -15.47 6.33
C TYR A 202 -12.82 -16.07 5.41
N CYS A 203 -12.71 -17.36 5.08
CA CYS A 203 -13.77 -18.10 4.41
C CYS A 203 -14.84 -18.57 5.44
N SER A 204 -15.91 -19.20 4.97
CA SER A 204 -16.97 -19.72 5.85
C SER A 204 -16.50 -20.76 6.86
N GLN A 205 -15.50 -21.57 6.50
CA GLN A 205 -14.93 -22.61 7.36
C GLN A 205 -13.99 -22.04 8.43
N HIS A 206 -13.29 -20.95 8.14
CA HIS A 206 -12.30 -20.33 9.04
C HIS A 206 -12.78 -19.00 9.65
N LYS A 207 -14.07 -18.69 9.56
CA LYS A 207 -14.61 -17.48 10.20
C LYS A 207 -14.50 -17.62 11.72
N LEU A 208 -14.19 -16.53 12.40
CA LEU A 208 -14.21 -16.47 13.86
C LEU A 208 -15.63 -16.17 14.36
N GLN A 209 -15.88 -16.45 15.64
CA GLN A 209 -17.14 -16.10 16.29
C GLN A 209 -17.40 -14.60 16.15
N GLY A 210 -18.65 -14.23 15.83
CA GLY A 210 -19.05 -12.85 15.60
C GLY A 210 -18.73 -12.30 14.20
N MET A 211 -18.05 -13.05 13.33
CA MET A 211 -17.83 -12.62 11.95
C MET A 211 -19.07 -12.85 11.07
N VAL A 212 -19.31 -11.89 10.18
CA VAL A 212 -20.40 -11.88 9.21
C VAL A 212 -19.85 -11.94 7.79
N ASP A 213 -20.66 -12.46 6.86
CA ASP A 213 -20.36 -12.36 5.43
C ASP A 213 -20.46 -10.89 5.01
N VAL A 214 -19.32 -10.31 4.62
CA VAL A 214 -19.15 -8.91 4.18
C VAL A 214 -19.14 -8.77 2.65
N THR A 215 -19.32 -9.87 1.90
CA THR A 215 -19.52 -9.83 0.44
C THR A 215 -20.92 -9.32 0.09
N ARG A 216 -21.89 -9.62 0.96
CA ARG A 216 -23.28 -9.23 0.78
C ARG A 216 -23.53 -7.90 1.46
N LYS A 217 -24.22 -7.00 0.76
CA LYS A 217 -24.72 -5.77 1.36
C LYS A 217 -25.80 -6.12 2.40
N ARG A 218 -25.77 -5.42 3.53
CA ARG A 218 -26.73 -5.55 4.61
C ARG A 218 -27.46 -4.23 4.80
N CYS A 219 -28.66 -4.33 5.34
CA CYS A 219 -29.41 -3.21 5.87
C CYS A 219 -28.53 -2.41 6.84
N GLU A 220 -28.55 -1.08 6.74
CA GLU A 220 -27.75 -0.20 7.60
C GLU A 220 -28.27 -0.14 9.05
N GLN A 221 -29.50 -0.62 9.30
CA GLN A 221 -29.98 -0.86 10.65
C GLN A 221 -29.09 -1.88 11.37
N ALA A 222 -28.56 -1.48 12.54
CA ALA A 222 -27.69 -2.32 13.36
C ALA A 222 -28.32 -3.69 13.67
N GLY A 223 -27.54 -4.76 13.50
CA GLY A 223 -27.99 -6.14 13.74
C GLY A 223 -28.90 -6.71 12.64
N CYS A 224 -29.23 -5.96 11.59
CA CYS A 224 -30.08 -6.46 10.51
C CYS A 224 -29.25 -7.16 9.41
N SER A 225 -29.50 -8.45 9.21
CA SER A 225 -28.85 -9.26 8.17
C SER A 225 -29.55 -9.26 6.81
N LYS A 226 -30.67 -8.52 6.68
CA LYS A 226 -31.49 -8.50 5.46
C LYS A 226 -30.83 -7.69 4.34
N ILE A 227 -31.09 -8.09 3.10
CA ILE A 227 -30.59 -7.38 1.91
C ILE A 227 -31.26 -6.00 1.85
N PRO A 228 -30.49 -4.92 1.69
CA PRO A 228 -31.05 -3.59 1.56
C PRO A 228 -31.58 -3.38 0.14
N SER A 229 -32.81 -2.89 0.04
CA SER A 229 -33.52 -2.63 -1.22
C SER A 229 -34.20 -1.26 -1.25
N PHE A 230 -34.28 -0.55 -0.12
CA PHE A 230 -34.93 0.74 0.02
C PHE A 230 -33.90 1.84 0.26
N ASN A 231 -34.16 3.03 -0.31
CA ASN A 231 -33.43 4.27 -0.06
C ASN A 231 -34.30 5.46 -0.49
N PHE A 232 -33.84 6.69 -0.26
CA PHE A 232 -34.53 7.89 -0.74
C PHE A 232 -34.51 8.01 -2.27
N GLU A 233 -35.45 8.80 -2.81
CA GLU A 233 -35.54 9.04 -4.24
C GLU A 233 -34.22 9.62 -4.81
N GLY A 234 -33.87 9.22 -6.03
CA GLY A 234 -32.60 9.60 -6.68
C GLY A 234 -31.40 8.72 -6.30
N GLU A 235 -31.46 8.00 -5.19
CA GLU A 235 -30.37 7.13 -4.74
C GLU A 235 -30.27 5.84 -5.56
N ARG A 236 -29.04 5.45 -5.91
CA ARG A 236 -28.77 4.29 -6.79
C ARG A 236 -28.55 2.98 -6.04
N ARG A 237 -28.47 3.02 -4.72
CA ARG A 237 -28.12 1.87 -3.87
C ARG A 237 -29.14 1.75 -2.74
N GLY A 238 -29.69 0.55 -2.53
CA GLY A 238 -30.46 0.26 -1.32
C GLY A 238 -29.58 0.36 -0.07
N ARG A 239 -30.09 1.06 0.95
CA ARG A 239 -29.46 1.20 2.29
C ARG A 239 -30.23 0.43 3.35
N PHE A 240 -31.55 0.34 3.24
CA PHE A 240 -32.42 -0.31 4.22
C PHE A 240 -33.23 -1.46 3.62
N CYS A 241 -33.64 -2.42 4.44
CA CYS A 241 -34.54 -3.49 4.03
C CYS A 241 -36.01 -3.06 4.15
N ALA A 242 -36.95 -3.88 3.69
CA ALA A 242 -38.38 -3.57 3.72
C ALA A 242 -38.92 -3.26 5.13
N GLN A 243 -38.34 -3.89 6.17
CA GLN A 243 -38.76 -3.70 7.55
C GLN A 243 -38.16 -2.45 8.20
N HIS A 244 -37.03 -1.96 7.69
CA HIS A 244 -36.32 -0.79 8.24
C HIS A 244 -36.36 0.38 7.26
N LYS A 245 -37.33 0.40 6.33
CA LYS A 245 -37.53 1.57 5.47
C LYS A 245 -38.13 2.69 6.33
N GLU A 246 -37.63 3.90 6.15
CA GLU A 246 -38.20 5.11 6.75
C GLU A 246 -39.30 5.70 5.86
N LEU A 247 -40.11 6.59 6.43
CA LEU A 247 -41.06 7.39 5.65
C LEU A 247 -40.32 8.16 4.55
N GLY A 248 -40.85 8.11 3.33
CA GLY A 248 -40.22 8.72 2.15
C GLY A 248 -39.18 7.85 1.45
N MET A 249 -38.82 6.67 1.97
CA MET A 249 -37.94 5.75 1.25
C MET A 249 -38.70 4.94 0.18
N VAL A 250 -38.10 4.85 -1.00
CA VAL A 250 -38.61 4.10 -2.17
C VAL A 250 -37.78 2.85 -2.43
N LEU A 251 -38.37 1.86 -3.11
CA LEU A 251 -37.64 0.68 -3.55
C LEU A 251 -36.63 1.07 -4.65
N VAL A 252 -35.35 0.83 -4.39
CA VAL A 252 -34.27 1.06 -5.35
C VAL A 252 -34.32 -0.02 -6.43
N ARG A 253 -34.99 0.29 -7.54
CA ARG A 253 -35.00 -0.58 -8.71
C ARG A 253 -33.63 -0.55 -9.38
N LYS A 254 -33.10 -1.72 -9.72
CA LYS A 254 -31.93 -1.80 -10.62
C LYS A 254 -32.33 -1.11 -11.92
N ARG A 255 -31.66 0.00 -12.29
CA ARG A 255 -31.83 0.56 -13.64
C ARG A 255 -31.48 -0.53 -14.63
N LYS A 256 -32.47 -0.99 -15.41
CA LYS A 256 -32.19 -1.74 -16.62
C LYS A 256 -31.33 -0.83 -17.49
N LYS A 257 -30.18 -1.31 -17.97
CA LYS A 257 -29.45 -0.58 -19.01
C LYS A 257 -30.45 -0.41 -20.16
N GLN A 258 -30.74 0.82 -20.54
CA GLN A 258 -31.51 1.11 -21.73
C GLN A 258 -30.51 1.36 -22.85
N CYS A 259 -30.91 1.00 -24.07
CA CYS A 259 -30.14 1.34 -25.26
C CYS A 259 -29.94 2.87 -25.32
N GLU A 260 -28.77 3.31 -25.78
CA GLU A 260 -28.40 4.74 -25.86
C GLU A 260 -29.22 5.51 -26.92
N HIS A 261 -29.98 4.80 -27.75
CA HIS A 261 -30.84 5.38 -28.77
C HIS A 261 -32.20 5.80 -28.18
N GLY A 262 -32.55 7.09 -28.34
CA GLY A 262 -33.84 7.63 -27.90
C GLY A 262 -35.02 6.80 -28.43
N GLY A 263 -35.89 6.32 -27.54
CA GLY A 263 -37.07 5.53 -27.87
C GLY A 263 -36.88 4.00 -27.88
N CYS A 264 -35.66 3.49 -27.67
CA CYS A 264 -35.42 2.05 -27.66
C CYS A 264 -35.67 1.39 -26.29
N SER A 265 -36.66 0.51 -26.22
CA SER A 265 -37.06 -0.23 -24.99
C SER A 265 -36.30 -1.54 -24.76
N LYS A 266 -35.36 -1.89 -25.65
CA LYS A 266 -34.57 -3.13 -25.57
C LYS A 266 -33.44 -3.01 -24.53
N GLN A 267 -33.17 -4.10 -23.82
CA GLN A 267 -32.01 -4.20 -22.93
C GLN A 267 -30.77 -4.59 -23.76
N PRO A 268 -29.63 -3.91 -23.60
CA PRO A 268 -28.38 -4.30 -24.26
C PRO A 268 -27.87 -5.61 -23.65
N ILE A 269 -27.52 -6.56 -24.53
CA ILE A 269 -26.91 -7.86 -24.19
C ILE A 269 -25.48 -7.65 -23.70
#